data_AF-A0A536ZF19-F1
#
_entry.id   AF-A0A536ZF19-F1
#
_cell.length_a   1.000
_cell.length_b   1.000
_cell.length_c   1.000
_cell.angle_alpha   90.00
_cell.angle_beta   90.00
_cell.angle_gamma   90.00
#
_symmetry.space_group_name_H-M   'P 1'
#
loop_
_entity.id
_entity.type
_entity.pdbx_description
1 polymer ?
#
loop_
_entity_poly.entity_id
_entity_poly.type
_entity_poly.pdbx_seq_one_letter_code
_entity_poly.pdbx_strand_id
1 'polypeptide(L)' 'DQPIAERRPRMVCDGFRDEIGADLPVVMKVKEAINRAYESSLAEGLLFERREFHATFVLDDQKEGMRAFVDKRKPEFKHR' A
#
# COMPACT_ATOMS: atom_id res chain seq x y z
N ASP A 1 13.66 -17.93 25.97
CA ASP A 1 12.34 -17.81 25.32
C ASP A 1 11.73 -16.44 25.57
N GLN A 2 11.82 -15.54 24.59
CA GLN A 2 11.12 -14.26 24.63
C GLN A 2 9.64 -14.47 24.21
N PRO A 3 8.69 -13.80 24.89
CA PRO A 3 7.26 -13.96 24.60
C PRO A 3 6.94 -13.54 23.16
N ILE A 4 6.09 -14.33 22.52
CA ILE A 4 5.50 -14.10 21.19
C ILE A 4 4.93 -12.68 20.98
N ALA A 5 4.66 -11.92 22.05
CA ALA A 5 4.20 -10.53 22.00
C ALA A 5 5.28 -9.50 21.56
N GLU A 6 6.58 -9.82 21.68
CA GLU A 6 7.67 -8.90 21.31
C GLU A 6 8.26 -9.17 19.92
N ARG A 7 7.90 -10.30 19.30
CA ARG A 7 8.18 -10.54 17.88
C ARG A 7 7.17 -9.71 17.10
N ARG A 8 7.43 -8.40 16.96
CA ARG A 8 6.76 -7.59 15.93
C ARG A 8 6.82 -8.43 14.65
N PRO A 9 5.68 -8.89 14.11
CA PRO A 9 5.72 -9.68 12.90
C PRO A 9 6.40 -8.80 11.88
N ARG A 10 7.59 -9.19 11.43
CA ARG A 10 8.15 -8.70 10.18
C ARG A 10 7.10 -9.08 9.16
N MET A 11 6.17 -8.17 8.90
CA MET A 11 5.13 -8.41 7.93
C MET A 11 5.86 -8.62 6.62
N VAL A 12 5.37 -9.54 5.81
CA VAL A 12 5.97 -9.87 4.50
C VAL A 12 6.19 -8.60 3.64
N CYS A 13 5.43 -7.53 3.90
CA CYS A 13 5.59 -6.22 3.26
C CYS A 13 6.78 -5.38 3.76
N ASP A 14 7.36 -5.66 4.94
CA ASP A 14 8.55 -4.95 5.44
C ASP A 14 9.80 -5.30 4.62
N GLY A 15 9.92 -6.53 4.13
CA GLY A 15 10.99 -6.89 3.19
C GLY A 15 10.79 -6.26 1.80
N PHE A 16 9.53 -6.08 1.39
CA PHE A 16 9.16 -5.41 0.14
C PHE A 16 9.45 -3.89 0.15
N ARG A 17 9.58 -3.30 1.35
CA ARG A 17 9.93 -1.88 1.54
C ARG A 17 11.35 -1.55 1.05
N ASP A 18 12.29 -2.48 1.22
CA ASP A 18 13.69 -2.29 0.85
C ASP A 18 13.91 -2.39 -0.67
N GLU A 19 13.04 -3.08 -1.39
CA GLU A 19 13.16 -3.31 -2.84
C GLU A 19 12.53 -2.19 -3.68
N ILE A 20 11.49 -1.53 -3.16
CA ILE A 20 10.70 -0.51 -3.90
C ILE A 20 11.00 0.92 -3.41
N GLY A 21 11.82 1.06 -2.36
CA GLY A 21 12.11 2.34 -1.74
C GLY A 21 10.99 2.78 -0.80
N ALA A 22 11.39 3.22 0.39
CA ALA A 22 10.51 3.47 1.52
C ALA A 22 9.54 4.66 1.35
N ASP A 23 9.62 5.40 0.25
CA ASP A 23 8.99 6.72 0.08
C ASP A 23 7.74 6.72 -0.81
N LEU A 24 7.16 5.55 -1.11
CA LEU A 24 5.91 5.49 -1.87
C LEU A 24 4.71 5.62 -0.91
N PRO A 25 3.99 6.77 -0.89
CA PRO A 25 2.80 6.94 -0.06
C PRO A 25 1.72 5.89 -0.36
N VAL A 26 1.71 5.35 -1.58
CA VAL A 26 0.82 4.24 -2.00
C VAL A 26 1.13 2.93 -1.26
N VAL A 27 2.41 2.57 -1.11
CA VAL A 27 2.81 1.32 -0.44
C VAL A 27 2.47 1.38 1.05
N MET A 28 2.62 2.56 1.66
CA MET A 28 2.24 2.78 3.06
C MET A 28 0.73 2.61 3.27
N LYS A 29 -0.10 3.12 2.36
CA LYS A 29 -1.55 2.94 2.39
C LYS A 29 -1.97 1.48 2.24
N VAL A 30 -1.35 0.73 1.33
CA VAL A 30 -1.62 -0.70 1.14
C VAL A 30 -1.27 -1.49 2.40
N LYS A 31 -0.11 -1.20 3.02
CA LYS A 31 0.28 -1.84 4.28
C LYS A 31 -0.71 -1.54 5.40
N GLU A 32 -1.17 -0.30 5.51
CA GLU A 32 -2.18 0.09 6.51
C GLU A 32 -3.51 -0.65 6.29
N ALA A 33 -3.96 -0.79 5.04
CA ALA A 33 -5.17 -1.54 4.70
C ALA A 33 -5.08 -3.02 5.10
N ILE A 34 -3.94 -3.66 4.84
CA ILE A 34 -3.72 -5.07 5.21
C ILE A 34 -3.73 -5.24 6.73
N ASN A 35 -3.05 -4.34 7.47
CA ASN A 35 -3.04 -4.38 8.93
C ASN A 35 -4.45 -4.21 9.50
N ARG A 36 -5.21 -3.25 8.94
CA ARG A 36 -6.57 -2.96 9.38
C ARG A 36 -7.55 -4.09 9.06
N ALA A 37 -7.38 -4.78 7.93
CA ALA A 37 -8.17 -5.95 7.59
C ALA A 37 -7.92 -7.13 8.55
N TYR A 38 -6.70 -7.26 9.08
CA TYR A 38 -6.35 -8.31 10.06
C TYR A 38 -7.01 -8.12 11.43
N GLU A 39 -7.34 -6.87 11.78
CA GLU A 39 -7.93 -6.49 13.06
C GLU A 39 -9.45 -6.19 12.96
N SER A 40 -10.07 -6.39 11.80
CA SER A 40 -11.49 -6.04 11.57
C SER A 40 -12.30 -7.15 10.91
N SER A 41 -13.62 -7.00 10.90
CA SER A 41 -14.50 -7.91 10.18
C SER A 41 -14.34 -7.76 8.66
N LEU A 42 -14.60 -8.82 7.90
CA LEU A 42 -14.52 -8.82 6.43
C LEU A 42 -15.31 -7.65 5.80
N ALA A 43 -16.49 -7.32 6.35
CA ALA A 43 -17.32 -6.24 5.85
C ALA A 43 -16.69 -4.85 6.09
N GLU A 44 -16.03 -4.65 7.23
CA GLU A 44 -15.31 -3.40 7.52
C GLU A 44 -14.04 -3.26 6.68
N GLY A 45 -13.30 -4.37 6.48
CA GLY A 45 -12.14 -4.42 5.60
C GLY A 45 -12.49 -3.99 4.17
N LEU A 46 -13.58 -4.54 3.61
CA LEU A 46 -14.05 -4.17 2.26
C LEU A 46 -14.45 -2.69 2.15
N LEU A 47 -15.11 -2.14 3.17
CA LEU A 47 -15.47 -0.72 3.19
C LEU A 47 -14.23 0.18 3.26
N PHE A 48 -13.23 -0.22 4.05
CA PHE A 48 -11.98 0.48 4.19
C PHE A 48 -11.15 0.45 2.89
N GLU A 49 -10.98 -0.73 2.29
CA GLU A 49 -10.29 -0.90 1.01
C GLU A 49 -10.94 -0.08 -0.10
N ARG A 50 -12.27 -0.08 -0.18
CA ARG A 50 -13.00 0.74 -1.16
C ARG A 50 -12.69 2.23 -0.98
N ARG A 51 -12.70 2.72 0.26
CA ARG A 51 -12.41 4.13 0.55
C ARG A 51 -10.98 4.50 0.20
N GLU A 52 -10.01 3.68 0.61
CA GLU A 52 -8.59 3.92 0.32
C GLU A 52 -8.31 3.83 -1.19
N PHE A 53 -8.93 2.87 -1.89
CA PHE A 53 -8.84 2.77 -3.34
C PHE A 53 -9.35 4.05 -4.02
N HIS A 54 -10.50 4.58 -3.59
CA HIS A 54 -11.00 5.85 -4.12
C HIS A 54 -10.05 7.03 -3.85
N ALA A 55 -9.35 7.04 -2.72
CA ALA A 55 -8.38 8.08 -2.39
C ALA A 55 -7.14 8.04 -3.30
N THR A 56 -6.75 6.86 -3.81
CA THR A 56 -5.58 6.74 -4.69
C THR A 56 -5.75 7.41 -6.05
N PHE A 57 -6.98 7.57 -6.57
CA PHE A 57 -7.24 8.27 -7.84
C PHE A 57 -6.89 9.77 -7.82
N VAL A 58 -6.73 10.35 -6.63
CA VAL A 58 -6.33 11.75 -6.50
C VAL A 58 -4.82 11.92 -6.74
N LEU A 59 -4.03 10.88 -6.46
CA LEU A 59 -2.57 10.92 -6.54
C LEU A 59 -2.10 11.13 -7.98
N ASP A 60 -1.08 11.97 -8.14
CA ASP A 60 -0.54 12.27 -9.46
C ASP A 60 0.22 11.07 -10.03
N ASP A 61 0.82 10.27 -9.15
CA ASP A 61 1.48 9.01 -9.51
C ASP A 61 0.50 7.96 -10.04
N GLN A 62 -0.74 7.96 -9.54
CA GLN A 62 -1.77 7.05 -10.02
C GLN A 62 -2.16 7.40 -11.47
N LYS A 63 -2.30 8.70 -11.77
CA LYS A 63 -2.61 9.19 -13.12
C LYS A 63 -1.45 8.95 -14.08
N GLU A 64 -0.22 9.17 -13.62
CA GLU A 64 0.99 8.93 -14.40
C GLU A 64 1.19 7.45 -14.70
N GLY A 65 0.96 6.56 -13.72
CA GLY A 65 0.96 5.12 -13.92
C GLY A 65 -0.09 4.66 -14.94
N MET A 66 -1.32 5.16 -14.85
CA MET A 66 -2.38 4.87 -15.82
C MET A 66 -2.03 5.37 -17.23
N ARG A 67 -1.52 6.60 -17.35
CA ARG A 67 -1.12 7.17 -18.63
C ARG A 67 0.05 6.41 -19.24
N ALA A 68 1.09 6.13 -18.47
CA ALA A 68 2.24 5.36 -18.93
C ALA A 68 1.87 3.94 -19.36
N PHE A 69 0.88 3.32 -18.71
CA PHE A 69 0.35 2.02 -19.10
C PHE A 69 -0.34 2.06 -20.47
N VAL A 70 -1.19 3.07 -20.71
CA VAL A 70 -1.84 3.28 -22.02
C VAL A 70 -0.80 3.58 -23.11
N ASP A 71 0.17 4.44 -22.80
CA ASP A 71 1.25 4.85 -23.70
C ASP A 71 2.36 3.78 -23.86
N LYS A 72 2.28 2.66 -23.12
CA LYS A 72 3.28 1.58 -23.07
C LYS A 72 4.72 2.05 -22.83
N ARG A 73 4.88 3.13 -22.06
CA ARG A 73 6.18 3.69 -21.67
C ARG A 73 6.47 3.40 -20.20
N LYS A 74 7.71 3.63 -19.78
CA LYS A 74 8.05 3.58 -18.36
C LYS A 74 7.38 4.75 -17.62
N PRO A 75 6.68 4.50 -16.50
CA PRO A 75 6.11 5.55 -15.67
C PRO A 75 7.19 6.31 -14.91
N GLU A 76 7.01 7.62 -14.75
CA GLU A 76 7.87 8.46 -13.91
C GLU A 76 7.14 8.86 -12.63
N PHE A 77 7.31 8.05 -11.57
CA PHE A 77 6.71 8.36 -10.27
C PHE A 77 7.44 9.51 -9.59
N LYS A 78 6.68 10.49 -9.10
CA LYS A 78 7.18 11.70 -8.41
C LYS A 78 6.84 11.72 -6.92
N HIS A 79 6.14 10.69 -6.42
CA HIS A 79 5.77 10.49 -5.01
C HIS A 79 4.89 11.64 -4.48
N ARG A 80 3.86 12.02 -5.24
CA ARG A 80 2.93 13.13 -4.93
C ARG A 80 1.47 12.70 -4.95
#